data_AF-A0A955QIL7-F1
#
_entry.id   AF-A0A955QIL7-F1
#
_cell.length_a   1.000
_cell.length_b   1.000
_cell.length_c   1.000
_cell.angle_alpha   90.00
_cell.angle_beta   90.00
_cell.angle_gamma   90.00
#
_symmetry.space_group_name_H-M   'P 1'
#
loop_
_entity.id
_entity.type
_entity.pdbx_description
1 polymer ?
#
loop_
_entity_poly.entity_id
_entity_poly.type
_entity_poly.pdbx_seq_one_letter_code
_entity_poly.pdbx_strand_id
1 'polypeptide(L)'
;MTVFGLGRSGESAANLLLAWGAEVTIVEECVTDEVQQTRDRLLQEGIKVLLGDVAEEGCSRAELVVVSPGVPKEHRVIRNLQKRGVPVIGEIELASWFTEVPIIAVTGTNGKSTTVRLIGAILQQSGKNVFVGGNLGTPLCEAVPRPEAHSMQPGYEWIVAEVSSFQLETIHHFRPSIAILLNVTPDHLDRHPNKDDYIAAKQRIFENQTASDMAVINWDDCEVRSMASKAPSRMYAFSLKGPVERGLYVDQETIRSRMNGGDVPIMTRDQLPLRGDHNVANAMVAIGVGLLCGCSIPDIVQGLQRTPTFEHALEPVREWQGIRFINDSKGTNVDATLKAIQSFQEPLILIVGGKDKGGDFSQLAESIRHGVKHLVVIGEATPKIQAALGSVKPLTVATTLTEAVAQAV
;
A
#
# COMPACT_ATOMS: atom_id res chain seq x y z
N MET A 1 26.32 -10.12 -6.84
CA MET A 1 24.88 -9.80 -7.00
C MET A 1 24.71 -8.33 -7.35
N THR A 2 23.66 -7.96 -8.07
CA THR A 2 23.41 -6.55 -8.45
C THR A 2 22.07 -6.08 -7.90
N VAL A 3 22.04 -4.86 -7.34
CA VAL A 3 20.80 -4.15 -6.99
C VAL A 3 20.59 -3.02 -8.00
N PHE A 4 19.43 -3.01 -8.66
CA PHE A 4 19.08 -1.99 -9.64
C PHE A 4 18.05 -1.02 -9.03
N GLY A 5 18.49 0.23 -8.85
CA GLY A 5 17.78 1.34 -8.23
C GLY A 5 18.29 1.57 -6.81
N LEU A 6 18.64 2.83 -6.50
CA LEU A 6 19.15 3.30 -5.22
C LEU A 6 18.13 4.22 -4.55
N GLY A 7 17.04 3.61 -4.09
CA GLY A 7 16.14 4.20 -3.11
C GLY A 7 16.17 3.41 -1.80
N ARG A 8 15.26 3.71 -0.87
CA ARG A 8 15.18 3.01 0.44
C ARG A 8 15.14 1.47 0.31
N SER A 9 14.32 0.94 -0.60
CA SER A 9 14.24 -0.51 -0.85
C SER A 9 15.55 -1.07 -1.43
N GLY A 10 16.19 -0.35 -2.35
CA GLY A 10 17.44 -0.78 -2.97
C GLY A 10 18.60 -0.81 -1.97
N GLU A 11 18.74 0.24 -1.17
CA GLU A 11 19.72 0.28 -0.08
C GLU A 11 19.50 -0.84 0.93
N SER A 12 18.25 -1.06 1.36
CA SER A 12 17.93 -2.12 2.31
C SER A 12 18.24 -3.52 1.77
N ALA A 13 17.93 -3.79 0.49
CA ALA A 13 18.28 -5.04 -0.18
C ALA A 13 19.80 -5.23 -0.30
N ALA A 14 20.54 -4.17 -0.67
CA ALA A 14 22.01 -4.22 -0.77
C ALA A 14 22.63 -4.54 0.60
N ASN A 15 22.15 -3.89 1.66
CA ASN A 15 22.62 -4.11 3.02
C ASN A 15 22.30 -5.52 3.53
N LEU A 16 21.14 -6.08 3.19
CA LEU A 16 20.81 -7.47 3.53
C LEU A 16 21.77 -8.43 2.81
N LEU A 17 21.97 -8.26 1.51
CA LEU A 17 22.90 -9.10 0.74
C LEU A 17 24.34 -9.02 1.27
N LEU A 18 24.82 -7.82 1.58
CA LEU A 18 26.15 -7.62 2.15
C LEU A 18 26.29 -8.32 3.51
N ALA A 19 25.28 -8.23 4.38
CA ALA A 19 25.28 -8.88 5.70
C ALA A 19 25.33 -10.42 5.63
N TRP A 20 24.95 -11.00 4.49
CA TRP A 20 25.05 -12.43 4.20
C TRP A 20 26.31 -12.78 3.37
N GLY A 21 27.25 -11.85 3.25
CA GLY A 21 28.56 -12.05 2.62
C GLY A 21 28.56 -11.99 1.10
N ALA A 22 27.50 -11.49 0.47
CA ALA A 22 27.47 -11.33 -0.98
C ALA A 22 28.34 -10.13 -1.43
N GLU A 23 29.01 -10.27 -2.57
CA GLU A 23 29.58 -9.12 -3.28
C GLU A 23 28.46 -8.35 -3.99
N VAL A 24 28.21 -7.11 -3.55
CA VAL A 24 27.09 -6.30 -4.04
C VAL A 24 27.57 -5.15 -4.93
N THR A 25 26.95 -5.03 -6.10
CA THR A 25 27.03 -3.82 -6.94
C THR A 25 25.66 -3.16 -7.01
N ILE A 26 25.57 -1.86 -6.75
CA ILE A 26 24.36 -1.08 -6.95
C ILE A 26 24.47 -0.31 -8.27
N VAL A 27 23.36 -0.24 -9.02
CA VAL A 27 23.21 0.52 -10.25
C VAL A 27 22.07 1.53 -10.06
N GLU A 28 22.30 2.80 -10.35
CA GLU A 28 21.26 3.85 -10.38
C GLU A 28 21.43 4.74 -11.61
N GLU A 29 20.39 4.84 -12.44
CA GLU A 29 20.39 5.62 -13.67
C GLU A 29 19.96 7.08 -13.42
N CYS A 30 19.09 7.31 -12.44
CA CYS A 30 18.61 8.63 -12.04
C CYS A 30 19.57 9.26 -11.03
N VAL A 31 20.48 10.11 -11.52
CA VAL A 31 21.47 10.78 -10.68
C VAL A 31 20.89 12.07 -10.09
N THR A 32 20.76 12.10 -8.76
CA THR A 32 20.38 13.28 -7.97
C THR A 32 21.45 13.55 -6.90
N ASP A 33 21.42 14.73 -6.27
CA ASP A 33 22.36 15.06 -5.18
C ASP A 33 22.24 14.09 -3.99
N GLU A 34 21.02 13.65 -3.67
CA GLU A 34 20.74 12.65 -2.62
C GLU A 34 21.34 11.28 -2.97
N VAL A 35 21.20 10.85 -4.22
CA VAL A 35 21.79 9.60 -4.73
C VAL A 35 23.32 9.67 -4.67
N GLN A 36 23.92 10.82 -4.98
CA GLN A 36 25.38 10.98 -4.89
C GLN A 36 25.88 10.92 -3.44
N GLN A 37 25.19 11.57 -2.49
CA GLN A 37 25.52 11.48 -1.07
C GLN A 37 25.40 10.05 -0.55
N THR A 38 24.34 9.35 -0.96
CA THR A 38 24.10 7.95 -0.59
C THR A 38 25.21 7.05 -1.16
N ARG A 39 25.60 7.24 -2.43
CA ARG A 39 26.74 6.56 -3.05
C ARG A 39 28.01 6.72 -2.22
N ASP A 40 28.34 7.95 -1.82
CA ASP A 40 29.59 8.22 -1.11
C ASP A 40 29.67 7.52 0.25
N ARG A 41 28.53 7.44 0.97
CA ARG A 41 28.41 6.63 2.18
C ARG A 41 28.60 5.14 1.90
N LEU A 42 27.88 4.60 0.93
CA LEU A 42 27.92 3.15 0.62
C LEU A 42 29.30 2.70 0.11
N LEU A 43 30.03 3.56 -0.60
CA LEU A 43 31.41 3.29 -0.99
C LEU A 43 32.35 3.17 0.21
N GLN A 44 32.14 3.94 1.28
CA GLN A 44 32.90 3.82 2.54
C GLN A 44 32.58 2.51 3.27
N GLU A 45 31.37 1.99 3.08
CA GLU A 45 30.92 0.67 3.57
C GLU A 45 31.37 -0.49 2.67
N GLY A 46 32.13 -0.22 1.60
CA GLY A 46 32.68 -1.22 0.70
C GLY A 46 31.73 -1.68 -0.41
N ILE A 47 30.56 -1.05 -0.56
CA ILE A 47 29.59 -1.39 -1.61
C ILE A 47 29.95 -0.63 -2.89
N LYS A 48 30.12 -1.35 -4.00
CA LYS A 48 30.33 -0.75 -5.31
C LYS A 48 29.03 -0.12 -5.80
N VAL A 49 29.06 1.17 -6.14
CA VAL A 49 27.89 1.88 -6.67
C VAL A 49 28.24 2.53 -8.01
N LEU A 50 27.45 2.23 -9.04
CA LEU A 50 27.59 2.74 -10.41
C LEU A 50 26.39 3.66 -10.73
N LEU A 51 26.69 4.87 -11.21
CA LEU A 51 25.67 5.90 -11.50
C LEU A 51 25.62 6.24 -13.00
N GLY A 52 24.42 6.57 -13.50
CA GLY A 52 24.16 6.99 -14.88
C GLY A 52 23.80 5.83 -15.82
N ASP A 53 24.09 5.96 -17.11
CA ASP A 53 23.81 4.92 -18.12
C ASP A 53 24.84 3.76 -18.04
N VAL A 54 24.75 3.01 -16.95
CA VAL A 54 25.73 1.97 -16.55
C VAL A 54 25.06 0.63 -16.23
N ALA A 55 23.77 0.48 -16.52
CA ALA A 55 23.03 -0.72 -16.17
C ALA A 55 23.55 -1.97 -16.89
N GLU A 56 24.00 -1.86 -18.14
CA GLU A 56 24.62 -3.00 -18.85
C GLU A 56 25.94 -3.43 -18.21
N GLU A 57 26.80 -2.48 -17.84
CA GLU A 57 28.07 -2.76 -17.18
C GLU A 57 27.82 -3.40 -15.81
N GLY A 58 26.99 -2.77 -14.97
CA GLY A 58 26.72 -3.19 -13.60
C GLY A 58 25.97 -4.52 -13.49
N CYS A 59 25.23 -4.92 -14.53
CA CYS A 59 24.52 -6.20 -14.55
C CYS A 59 25.23 -7.29 -15.37
N SER A 60 26.35 -7.00 -16.04
CA SER A 60 26.99 -7.91 -17.00
C SER A 60 27.33 -9.29 -16.42
N ARG A 61 27.84 -9.31 -15.19
CA ARG A 61 28.27 -10.50 -14.42
C ARG A 61 27.32 -10.86 -13.26
N ALA A 62 26.12 -10.29 -13.23
CA ALA A 62 25.19 -10.54 -12.14
C ALA A 62 24.67 -11.99 -12.18
N GLU A 63 24.79 -12.70 -11.06
CA GLU A 63 24.16 -14.02 -10.84
C GLU A 63 22.72 -13.89 -10.33
N LEU A 64 22.38 -12.73 -9.76
CA LEU A 64 21.07 -12.35 -9.26
C LEU A 64 20.95 -10.83 -9.40
N VAL A 65 19.78 -10.35 -9.85
CA VAL A 65 19.44 -8.93 -9.85
C VAL A 65 18.22 -8.67 -8.98
N VAL A 66 18.37 -7.78 -8.00
CA VAL A 66 17.27 -7.27 -7.18
C VAL A 66 16.85 -5.91 -7.71
N VAL A 67 15.62 -5.79 -8.18
CA VAL A 67 15.10 -4.56 -8.77
C VAL A 67 14.26 -3.78 -7.76
N SER A 68 14.52 -2.48 -7.65
CA SER A 68 13.66 -1.57 -6.91
C SER A 68 12.30 -1.44 -7.62
N PRO A 69 11.19 -1.25 -6.89
CA PRO A 69 9.84 -1.10 -7.50
C PRO A 69 9.73 0.07 -8.50
N GLY A 70 10.61 1.06 -8.36
CA GLY A 70 10.73 2.20 -9.26
C GLY A 70 11.36 1.88 -10.61
N VAL A 71 11.99 0.72 -10.81
CA VAL A 71 12.58 0.35 -12.10
C VAL A 71 11.51 -0.29 -13.00
N PRO A 72 11.30 0.20 -14.24
CA PRO A 72 10.31 -0.38 -15.14
C PRO A 72 10.65 -1.84 -15.48
N LYS A 73 9.67 -2.75 -15.41
CA LYS A 73 9.84 -4.15 -15.81
C LYS A 73 10.32 -4.31 -17.26
N GLU A 74 9.88 -3.43 -18.14
CA GLU A 74 10.23 -3.41 -19.57
C GLU A 74 11.63 -2.82 -19.86
N HIS A 75 12.40 -2.50 -18.81
CA HIS A 75 13.76 -1.99 -18.98
C HIS A 75 14.60 -2.95 -19.83
N ARG A 76 15.35 -2.38 -20.80
CA ARG A 76 16.12 -3.16 -21.79
C ARG A 76 17.05 -4.17 -21.12
N VAL A 77 17.75 -3.76 -20.06
CA VAL A 77 18.70 -4.60 -19.33
C VAL A 77 17.98 -5.74 -18.60
N ILE A 78 16.84 -5.46 -17.95
CA ILE A 78 16.05 -6.48 -17.25
C ILE A 78 15.60 -7.57 -18.22
N ARG A 79 15.03 -7.19 -19.38
CA ARG A 79 14.60 -8.16 -20.41
C ARG A 79 15.76 -9.01 -20.93
N ASN A 80 16.93 -8.42 -21.12
CA ASN A 80 18.11 -9.15 -21.59
C ASN A 80 18.63 -10.14 -20.54
N LEU A 81 18.62 -9.76 -19.26
CA LEU A 81 19.00 -10.65 -18.15
C LEU A 81 18.05 -11.85 -18.04
N GLN A 82 16.74 -11.61 -18.11
CA GLN A 82 15.73 -12.67 -18.08
C GLN A 82 15.90 -13.65 -19.25
N LYS A 83 16.17 -13.15 -20.47
CA LYS A 83 16.47 -14.01 -21.64
C LYS A 83 17.72 -14.86 -21.45
N ARG A 84 18.69 -14.40 -20.65
CA ARG A 84 19.91 -15.15 -20.29
C ARG A 84 19.71 -16.11 -19.11
N GLY A 85 18.51 -16.14 -18.52
CA GLY A 85 18.21 -16.98 -17.36
C GLY A 85 18.75 -16.42 -16.03
N VAL A 86 19.19 -15.17 -15.98
CA VAL A 86 19.58 -14.52 -14.72
C VAL A 86 18.31 -14.19 -13.92
N PRO A 87 18.16 -14.68 -12.68
CA PRO A 87 17.01 -14.35 -11.84
C PRO A 87 16.92 -12.84 -11.60
N VAL A 88 15.72 -12.30 -11.83
CA VAL A 88 15.37 -10.91 -11.52
C VAL A 88 14.22 -10.93 -10.52
N ILE A 89 14.46 -10.39 -9.32
CA ILE A 89 13.54 -10.43 -8.19
C ILE A 89 13.35 -9.05 -7.56
N GLY A 90 12.30 -8.88 -6.77
CA GLY A 90 12.08 -7.68 -5.97
C GLY A 90 12.67 -7.74 -4.58
N GLU A 91 12.68 -6.59 -3.90
CA GLU A 91 13.10 -6.47 -2.49
C GLU A 91 12.26 -7.35 -1.55
N ILE A 92 10.93 -7.44 -1.75
CA ILE A 92 10.07 -8.29 -0.89
C ILE A 92 10.29 -9.78 -1.12
N GLU A 93 10.66 -10.17 -2.35
CA GLU A 93 10.99 -11.55 -2.70
C GLU A 93 12.28 -11.94 -1.99
N LEU A 94 13.30 -11.08 -2.08
CA LEU A 94 14.55 -11.28 -1.36
C LEU A 94 14.31 -11.41 0.15
N ALA A 95 13.57 -10.47 0.76
CA ALA A 95 13.30 -10.51 2.19
C ALA A 95 12.61 -11.81 2.64
N SER A 96 11.70 -12.33 1.81
CA SER A 96 10.96 -13.56 2.12
C SER A 96 11.84 -14.80 2.20
N TRP A 97 12.99 -14.83 1.52
CA TRP A 97 13.92 -15.97 1.57
C TRP A 97 14.59 -16.15 2.93
N PHE A 98 14.68 -15.06 3.69
CA PHE A 98 15.34 -15.00 5.00
C PHE A 98 14.35 -14.79 6.15
N THR A 99 13.05 -14.80 5.84
CA THR A 99 12.00 -14.61 6.84
C THR A 99 11.53 -15.96 7.38
N GLU A 100 11.60 -16.15 8.69
CA GLU A 100 11.14 -17.37 9.38
C GLU A 100 9.76 -17.23 10.02
N VAL A 101 9.22 -16.01 10.05
CA VAL A 101 7.98 -15.66 10.76
C VAL A 101 6.83 -15.44 9.76
N PRO A 102 5.57 -15.69 10.14
CA PRO A 102 4.44 -15.55 9.22
C PRO A 102 4.25 -14.11 8.73
N ILE A 103 4.03 -13.98 7.42
CA ILE A 103 3.80 -12.71 6.73
C ILE A 103 2.29 -12.50 6.51
N ILE A 104 1.80 -11.34 6.93
CA ILE A 104 0.50 -10.76 6.61
C ILE A 104 0.73 -9.72 5.51
N ALA A 105 0.36 -10.01 4.27
CA ALA A 105 0.57 -9.11 3.14
C ALA A 105 -0.73 -8.43 2.72
N VAL A 106 -0.72 -7.11 2.62
CA VAL A 106 -1.89 -6.29 2.26
C VAL A 106 -1.67 -5.58 0.95
N THR A 107 -2.52 -5.87 -0.03
CA THR A 107 -2.59 -5.12 -1.29
C THR A 107 -4.01 -4.65 -1.61
N GLY A 108 -4.10 -3.77 -2.60
CA GLY A 108 -5.32 -3.14 -3.07
C GLY A 108 -5.00 -1.81 -3.76
N THR A 109 -5.99 -1.19 -4.39
CA THR A 109 -5.83 0.17 -4.92
C THR A 109 -5.77 1.16 -3.75
N ASN A 110 -6.77 1.13 -2.87
CA ASN A 110 -6.93 2.07 -1.76
C ASN A 110 -7.03 1.35 -0.40
N GLY A 111 -6.69 2.05 0.69
CA GLY A 111 -6.85 1.56 2.08
C GLY A 111 -5.70 0.70 2.64
N LYS A 112 -4.65 0.42 1.84
CA LYS A 112 -3.54 -0.45 2.25
C LYS A 112 -2.83 0.04 3.52
N SER A 113 -2.34 1.27 3.52
CA SER A 113 -1.57 1.81 4.65
C SER A 113 -2.39 1.88 5.93
N THR A 114 -3.66 2.29 5.82
CA THR A 114 -4.60 2.31 6.94
C THR A 114 -4.78 0.90 7.51
N THR A 115 -5.06 -0.08 6.65
CA THR A 115 -5.27 -1.47 7.06
C THR A 115 -4.03 -2.06 7.74
N VAL A 116 -2.85 -1.90 7.13
CA VAL A 116 -1.56 -2.39 7.68
C VAL A 116 -1.30 -1.83 9.08
N ARG A 117 -1.56 -0.54 9.27
CA ARG A 117 -1.40 0.11 10.58
C ARG A 117 -2.42 -0.36 11.60
N LEU A 118 -3.68 -0.55 11.21
CA LEU A 118 -4.72 -1.08 12.11
C LEU A 118 -4.41 -2.52 12.54
N ILE A 119 -3.95 -3.38 11.62
CA ILE A 119 -3.50 -4.74 11.94
C ILE A 119 -2.34 -4.66 12.93
N GLY A 120 -1.32 -3.84 12.64
CA GLY A 120 -0.19 -3.63 13.53
C GLY A 120 -0.61 -3.21 14.94
N ALA A 121 -1.50 -2.23 15.06
CA ALA A 121 -2.01 -1.74 16.33
C ALA A 121 -2.77 -2.82 17.12
N ILE A 122 -3.61 -3.62 16.47
CA ILE A 122 -4.32 -4.74 17.11
C ILE A 122 -3.34 -5.79 17.63
N LEU A 123 -2.36 -6.18 16.83
CA LEU A 123 -1.38 -7.21 17.21
C LEU A 123 -0.52 -6.72 18.39
N GLN A 124 -0.03 -5.48 18.34
CA GLN A 124 0.72 -4.85 19.43
C GLN A 124 -0.11 -4.74 20.72
N GLN A 125 -1.38 -4.31 20.60
CA GLN A 125 -2.29 -4.22 21.73
C GLN A 125 -2.55 -5.60 22.37
N SER A 126 -2.50 -6.67 21.56
CA SER A 126 -2.61 -8.06 22.02
C SER A 126 -1.30 -8.62 22.58
N GLY A 127 -0.28 -7.78 22.80
CA GLY A 127 1.01 -8.16 23.35
C GLY A 127 1.96 -8.87 22.37
N LYS A 128 1.64 -8.89 21.06
CA LYS A 128 2.47 -9.54 20.05
C LYS A 128 3.57 -8.60 19.58
N ASN A 129 4.76 -9.16 19.37
CA ASN A 129 5.84 -8.43 18.73
C ASN A 129 5.67 -8.48 17.20
N VAL A 130 5.56 -7.31 16.55
CA VAL A 130 5.19 -7.23 15.14
C VAL A 130 6.00 -6.18 14.40
N PHE A 131 6.48 -6.55 13.21
CA PHE A 131 7.01 -5.60 12.25
C PHE A 131 5.87 -5.05 11.38
N VAL A 132 5.87 -3.75 11.14
CA VAL A 132 4.89 -3.08 10.26
C VAL A 132 5.67 -2.28 9.22
N GLY A 133 5.59 -2.68 7.95
CA GLY A 133 6.41 -2.05 6.90
C GLY A 133 6.09 -2.51 5.49
N GLY A 134 7.11 -2.66 4.66
CA GLY A 134 7.03 -2.99 3.23
C GLY A 134 7.03 -1.73 2.37
N ASN A 135 5.99 -1.54 1.55
CA ASN A 135 5.80 -0.31 0.77
C ASN A 135 5.47 0.91 1.66
N LEU A 136 5.00 0.65 2.89
CA LEU A 136 4.73 1.68 3.90
C LEU A 136 5.94 1.84 4.81
N GLY A 137 6.55 3.03 4.83
CA GLY A 137 7.58 3.35 5.81
C GLY A 137 8.85 2.53 5.59
N THR A 138 9.07 1.52 6.42
CA THR A 138 10.31 0.75 6.47
C THR A 138 10.30 -0.44 5.48
N PRO A 139 11.30 -0.60 4.60
CA PRO A 139 11.41 -1.75 3.69
C PRO A 139 11.40 -3.11 4.40
N LEU A 140 10.94 -4.15 3.71
CA LEU A 140 10.75 -5.48 4.31
C LEU A 140 12.07 -6.16 4.69
N CYS A 141 13.15 -5.90 3.94
CA CYS A 141 14.51 -6.38 4.22
C CYS A 141 15.04 -5.90 5.58
N GLU A 142 14.49 -4.83 6.16
CA GLU A 142 14.87 -4.39 7.52
C GLU A 142 14.21 -5.22 8.63
N ALA A 143 13.14 -5.97 8.32
CA ALA A 143 12.48 -6.88 9.25
C ALA A 143 13.23 -8.21 9.44
N VAL A 144 14.24 -8.45 8.59
CA VAL A 144 14.93 -9.73 8.48
C VAL A 144 16.16 -9.77 9.40
N PRO A 145 16.37 -10.86 10.17
CA PRO A 145 17.57 -11.05 10.99
C PRO A 145 18.86 -11.04 10.15
N ARG A 146 19.91 -10.38 10.66
CA ARG A 146 21.23 -10.34 10.01
C ARG A 146 22.24 -11.22 10.78
N PRO A 147 23.11 -11.98 10.09
CA PRO A 147 24.07 -12.89 10.74
C PRO A 147 25.01 -12.21 11.76
N GLU A 148 25.52 -11.04 11.41
CA GLU A 148 26.51 -10.29 12.21
C GLU A 148 25.86 -9.49 13.36
N ALA A 149 24.56 -9.28 13.31
CA ALA A 149 23.81 -8.63 14.38
C ALA A 149 23.40 -9.67 15.44
N HIS A 150 24.36 -10.07 16.28
CA HIS A 150 24.04 -10.60 17.63
C HIS A 150 23.41 -9.51 18.54
N SER A 151 23.15 -8.31 17.98
CA SER A 151 22.45 -7.21 18.61
C SER A 151 20.98 -7.14 18.15
N MET A 152 20.10 -7.59 19.04
CA MET A 152 18.83 -6.92 19.36
C MET A 152 17.90 -6.55 18.18
N GLN A 153 17.66 -7.46 17.22
CA GLN A 153 16.40 -7.35 16.48
C GLN A 153 15.27 -7.95 17.34
N PRO A 154 14.11 -7.29 17.44
CA PRO A 154 12.98 -7.86 18.15
C PRO A 154 12.65 -9.20 17.50
N GLY A 155 12.55 -10.28 18.28
CA GLY A 155 12.03 -11.55 17.78
C GLY A 155 10.57 -11.36 17.37
N TYR A 156 10.34 -10.86 16.15
CA TYR A 156 9.01 -10.57 15.63
C TYR A 156 8.25 -11.89 15.54
N GLU A 157 7.01 -11.89 15.99
CA GLU A 157 6.10 -13.04 15.82
C GLU A 157 5.34 -12.94 14.50
N TRP A 158 5.18 -11.72 13.99
CA TRP A 158 4.44 -11.41 12.78
C TRP A 158 5.10 -10.29 11.99
N ILE A 159 4.98 -10.38 10.67
CA ILE A 159 5.29 -9.29 9.74
C ILE A 159 3.98 -8.84 9.11
N VAL A 160 3.67 -7.55 9.18
CA VAL A 160 2.54 -6.92 8.47
C VAL A 160 3.12 -6.02 7.39
N ALA A 161 3.02 -6.47 6.14
CA ALA A 161 3.61 -5.81 4.99
C ALA A 161 2.55 -5.16 4.11
N GLU A 162 2.69 -3.85 3.86
CA GLU A 162 2.05 -3.21 2.71
C GLU A 162 2.76 -3.66 1.43
N VAL A 163 2.01 -4.17 0.45
CA VAL A 163 2.56 -4.65 -0.82
C VAL A 163 1.90 -3.95 -2.01
N SER A 164 2.71 -3.33 -2.86
CA SER A 164 2.28 -2.69 -4.11
C SER A 164 2.13 -3.70 -5.27
N SER A 165 1.46 -3.30 -6.36
CA SER A 165 1.42 -4.11 -7.60
C SER A 165 2.82 -4.31 -8.17
N PHE A 166 3.65 -3.25 -8.17
CA PHE A 166 5.02 -3.29 -8.68
C PHE A 166 5.90 -4.31 -7.94
N GLN A 167 5.76 -4.40 -6.62
CA GLN A 167 6.48 -5.43 -5.84
C GLN A 167 6.02 -6.84 -6.20
N LEU A 168 4.72 -7.06 -6.39
CA LEU A 168 4.17 -8.37 -6.78
C LEU A 168 4.58 -8.81 -8.19
N GLU A 169 4.96 -7.90 -9.08
CA GLU A 169 5.46 -8.27 -10.42
C GLU A 169 6.79 -9.03 -10.40
N THR A 170 7.52 -9.00 -9.30
CA THR A 170 8.89 -9.51 -9.20
C THR A 170 9.06 -10.62 -8.17
N ILE A 171 7.94 -11.18 -7.71
CA ILE A 171 7.94 -12.34 -6.81
C ILE A 171 8.10 -13.67 -7.57
N HIS A 172 8.60 -14.67 -6.87
CA HIS A 172 8.68 -16.06 -7.31
C HIS A 172 8.25 -17.01 -6.19
N HIS A 173 8.76 -16.82 -4.97
CA HIS A 173 8.47 -17.65 -3.80
C HIS A 173 7.79 -16.90 -2.66
N PHE A 174 7.62 -15.58 -2.77
CA PHE A 174 6.89 -14.78 -1.78
C PHE A 174 5.52 -15.41 -1.46
N ARG A 175 5.38 -15.87 -0.22
CA ARG A 175 4.21 -16.64 0.25
C ARG A 175 3.70 -16.06 1.58
N PRO A 176 2.72 -15.16 1.55
CA PRO A 176 2.10 -14.68 2.77
C PRO A 176 1.21 -15.76 3.40
N SER A 177 1.33 -15.93 4.72
CA SER A 177 0.44 -16.79 5.52
C SER A 177 -0.99 -16.24 5.52
N ILE A 178 -1.13 -14.90 5.49
CA ILE A 178 -2.40 -14.20 5.31
C ILE A 178 -2.24 -13.19 4.16
N ALA A 179 -2.87 -13.46 3.01
CA ALA A 179 -2.92 -12.55 1.87
C ALA A 179 -4.21 -11.73 1.91
N ILE A 180 -4.12 -10.42 1.72
CA ILE A 180 -5.27 -9.52 1.80
C ILE A 180 -5.38 -8.70 0.51
N LEU A 181 -6.56 -8.75 -0.11
CA LEU A 181 -6.90 -7.94 -1.27
C LEU A 181 -8.13 -7.07 -0.97
N LEU A 182 -7.89 -5.77 -0.81
CA LEU A 182 -8.90 -4.83 -0.30
C LEU A 182 -9.92 -4.36 -1.35
N ASN A 183 -9.46 -4.05 -2.56
CA ASN A 183 -10.23 -3.52 -3.67
C ASN A 183 -9.33 -3.43 -4.90
N VAL A 184 -9.93 -3.48 -6.09
CA VAL A 184 -9.21 -3.23 -7.34
C VAL A 184 -10.01 -2.28 -8.23
N THR A 185 -9.56 -1.03 -8.29
CA THR A 185 -10.02 -0.01 -9.23
C THR A 185 -8.86 0.43 -10.13
N PRO A 186 -9.12 0.90 -11.37
CA PRO A 186 -8.06 1.37 -12.27
C PRO A 186 -7.19 2.45 -11.61
N ASP A 187 -5.88 2.22 -11.57
CA ASP A 187 -4.85 3.15 -11.06
C ASP A 187 -3.53 2.84 -11.78
N HIS A 188 -2.59 3.79 -11.82
CA HIS A 188 -1.28 3.64 -12.47
C HIS A 188 -1.32 3.21 -13.96
N LEU A 189 -2.25 3.76 -14.75
CA LEU A 189 -2.36 3.47 -16.19
C LEU A 189 -1.16 4.00 -17.02
N ASP A 190 -0.35 4.87 -16.45
CA ASP A 190 0.93 5.33 -17.02
C ASP A 190 1.99 4.21 -17.06
N ARG A 191 1.89 3.22 -16.16
CA ARG A 191 2.79 2.06 -16.07
C ARG A 191 2.17 0.75 -16.48
N HIS A 192 0.86 0.61 -16.34
CA HIS A 192 0.11 -0.55 -16.78
C HIS A 192 -0.70 -0.14 -18.02
N PRO A 193 -0.24 -0.46 -19.24
CA PRO A 193 -0.92 -0.07 -20.47
C PRO A 193 -2.37 -0.58 -20.50
N ASN A 194 -2.62 -1.72 -19.83
CA ASN A 194 -3.90 -2.39 -19.76
C ASN A 194 -4.31 -2.61 -18.30
N LYS A 195 -5.61 -2.40 -17.99
CA LYS A 195 -6.21 -2.69 -16.67
C LYS A 195 -5.95 -4.15 -16.23
N ASP A 196 -5.93 -5.06 -17.19
CA ASP A 196 -5.72 -6.49 -16.95
C ASP A 196 -4.33 -6.80 -16.38
N ASP A 197 -3.29 -6.06 -16.80
CA ASP A 197 -1.93 -6.24 -16.27
C ASP A 197 -1.84 -5.82 -14.81
N TYR A 198 -2.54 -4.75 -14.43
CA TYR A 198 -2.63 -4.28 -13.04
C TYR A 198 -3.38 -5.28 -12.15
N ILE A 199 -4.49 -5.82 -12.64
CA ILE A 199 -5.26 -6.88 -11.98
C ILE A 199 -4.38 -8.12 -11.80
N ALA A 200 -3.74 -8.58 -12.88
CA ALA A 200 -2.88 -9.76 -12.87
C ALA A 200 -1.73 -9.59 -11.86
N ALA A 201 -1.06 -8.43 -11.83
CA ALA A 201 -0.01 -8.14 -10.86
C ALA A 201 -0.48 -8.29 -9.41
N LYS A 202 -1.66 -7.74 -9.06
CA LYS A 202 -2.22 -7.88 -7.71
C LYS A 202 -2.65 -9.29 -7.38
N GLN A 203 -3.15 -10.06 -8.35
CA GLN A 203 -3.58 -11.44 -8.15
C GLN A 203 -2.43 -12.34 -7.66
N ARG A 204 -1.19 -12.00 -8.03
CA ARG A 204 0.01 -12.75 -7.63
C ARG A 204 0.22 -12.86 -6.12
N ILE A 205 -0.41 -12.00 -5.31
CA ILE A 205 -0.38 -12.12 -3.84
C ILE A 205 -0.86 -13.49 -3.33
N PHE A 206 -1.70 -14.19 -4.11
CA PHE A 206 -2.21 -15.53 -3.79
C PHE A 206 -1.41 -16.67 -4.43
N GLU A 207 -0.48 -16.38 -5.35
CA GLU A 207 0.15 -17.34 -6.28
C GLU A 207 0.83 -18.51 -5.56
N ASN A 208 1.59 -18.21 -4.51
CA ASN A 208 2.36 -19.20 -3.77
C ASN A 208 1.66 -19.72 -2.50
N GLN A 209 0.43 -19.28 -2.24
CA GLN A 209 -0.32 -19.77 -1.09
C GLN A 209 -0.68 -21.26 -1.26
N THR A 210 -1.04 -21.90 -0.16
CA THR A 210 -1.51 -23.29 -0.09
C THR A 210 -2.75 -23.38 0.80
N ALA A 211 -3.34 -24.57 0.93
CA ALA A 211 -4.52 -24.81 1.76
C ALA A 211 -4.31 -24.58 3.28
N SER A 212 -3.06 -24.42 3.75
CA SER A 212 -2.76 -24.00 5.13
C SER A 212 -2.85 -22.49 5.32
N ASP A 213 -2.77 -21.72 4.24
CA ASP A 213 -2.72 -20.27 4.25
C ASP A 213 -4.12 -19.68 4.11
N MET A 214 -4.22 -18.37 4.29
CA MET A 214 -5.49 -17.66 4.39
C MET A 214 -5.54 -16.49 3.42
N ALA A 215 -6.69 -16.28 2.79
CA ALA A 215 -6.98 -15.12 1.95
C ALA A 215 -8.12 -14.32 2.56
N VAL A 216 -7.92 -13.02 2.77
CA VAL A 216 -8.95 -12.07 3.22
C VAL A 216 -9.34 -11.16 2.07
N ILE A 217 -10.61 -11.19 1.67
CA ILE A 217 -11.07 -10.55 0.43
C ILE A 217 -12.31 -9.70 0.62
N ASN A 218 -12.42 -8.64 -0.19
CA ASN A 218 -13.63 -7.83 -0.28
C ASN A 218 -14.71 -8.56 -1.07
N TRP A 219 -15.81 -8.91 -0.43
CA TRP A 219 -16.93 -9.59 -1.09
C TRP A 219 -17.78 -8.66 -1.94
N ASP A 220 -17.75 -7.36 -1.65
CA ASP A 220 -18.57 -6.36 -2.35
C ASP A 220 -17.99 -5.95 -3.70
N ASP A 221 -16.74 -6.35 -3.96
CA ASP A 221 -15.98 -6.09 -5.18
C ASP A 221 -15.96 -7.38 -6.04
N CYS A 222 -16.54 -7.32 -7.24
CA CYS A 222 -16.62 -8.47 -8.14
C CYS A 222 -15.26 -8.88 -8.72
N GLU A 223 -14.36 -7.93 -8.96
CA GLU A 223 -13.02 -8.22 -9.50
C GLU A 223 -12.20 -8.94 -8.45
N VAL A 224 -12.23 -8.46 -7.20
CA VAL A 224 -11.55 -9.11 -6.07
C VAL A 224 -12.04 -10.56 -5.87
N ARG A 225 -13.36 -10.79 -5.93
CA ARG A 225 -13.93 -12.14 -5.87
C ARG A 225 -13.44 -13.03 -7.01
N SER A 226 -13.43 -12.50 -8.24
CA SER A 226 -12.94 -13.21 -9.42
C SER A 226 -11.47 -13.61 -9.26
N MET A 227 -10.62 -12.66 -8.85
CA MET A 227 -9.19 -12.89 -8.64
C MET A 227 -8.91 -13.97 -7.58
N ALA A 228 -9.66 -13.95 -6.49
CA ALA A 228 -9.48 -14.87 -5.37
C ALA A 228 -10.09 -16.26 -5.61
N SER A 229 -10.96 -16.43 -6.61
CA SER A 229 -11.63 -17.71 -6.90
C SER A 229 -10.67 -18.89 -7.17
N LYS A 230 -9.44 -18.59 -7.61
CA LYS A 230 -8.39 -19.57 -7.90
C LYS A 230 -7.38 -19.73 -6.76
N ALA A 231 -7.50 -18.97 -5.68
CA ALA A 231 -6.57 -19.04 -4.57
C ALA A 231 -6.73 -20.40 -3.86
N PRO A 232 -5.63 -21.16 -3.63
CA PRO A 232 -5.69 -22.45 -2.94
C PRO A 232 -5.90 -22.33 -1.42
N SER A 233 -5.79 -21.11 -0.90
CA SER A 233 -5.93 -20.75 0.51
C SER A 233 -7.36 -20.83 1.05
N ARG A 234 -7.49 -20.87 2.38
CA ARG A 234 -8.78 -20.73 3.05
C ARG A 234 -9.29 -19.29 2.93
N MET A 235 -10.45 -19.13 2.31
CA MET A 235 -11.04 -17.81 2.06
C MET A 235 -11.84 -17.28 3.25
N TYR A 236 -11.62 -16.02 3.58
CA TYR A 236 -12.37 -15.21 4.53
C TYR A 236 -12.79 -13.92 3.83
N ALA A 237 -14.07 -13.60 3.90
CA ALA A 237 -14.64 -12.46 3.20
C ALA A 237 -14.97 -11.31 4.16
N PHE A 238 -15.01 -10.08 3.66
CA PHE A 238 -15.64 -8.98 4.36
C PHE A 238 -16.66 -8.27 3.46
N SER A 239 -17.79 -7.82 4.02
CA SER A 239 -18.85 -7.14 3.26
C SER A 239 -19.55 -6.06 4.09
N LEU A 240 -19.67 -4.87 3.53
CA LEU A 240 -20.53 -3.80 4.03
C LEU A 240 -22.00 -3.99 3.61
N LYS A 241 -22.27 -4.81 2.59
CA LYS A 241 -23.60 -4.98 1.99
C LYS A 241 -24.44 -6.09 2.62
N GLY A 242 -23.85 -6.96 3.44
CA GLY A 242 -24.60 -7.96 4.19
C GLY A 242 -23.80 -9.22 4.54
N PRO A 243 -24.47 -10.25 5.08
CA PRO A 243 -23.82 -11.43 5.61
C PRO A 243 -22.98 -12.20 4.57
N VAL A 244 -21.82 -12.66 5.01
CA VAL A 244 -20.95 -13.59 4.27
C VAL A 244 -20.95 -14.97 4.92
N GLU A 245 -20.55 -16.00 4.17
CA GLU A 245 -20.47 -17.38 4.67
C GLU A 245 -19.41 -17.52 5.78
N ARG A 246 -18.21 -16.98 5.54
CA ARG A 246 -17.09 -17.00 6.49
C ARG A 246 -16.33 -15.68 6.41
N GLY A 247 -16.25 -14.97 7.54
CA GLY A 247 -15.55 -13.69 7.63
C GLY A 247 -16.33 -12.64 8.40
N LEU A 248 -16.34 -11.38 7.96
CA LEU A 248 -17.02 -10.29 8.64
C LEU A 248 -18.08 -9.62 7.77
N TYR A 249 -19.09 -9.05 8.41
CA TYR A 249 -20.04 -8.21 7.73
C TYR A 249 -20.60 -7.11 8.63
N VAL A 250 -21.23 -6.12 8.01
CA VAL A 250 -22.00 -5.09 8.72
C VAL A 250 -23.47 -5.47 8.74
N ASP A 251 -24.06 -5.50 9.93
CA ASP A 251 -25.50 -5.60 10.15
C ASP A 251 -25.97 -4.32 10.83
N GLN A 252 -26.69 -3.48 10.08
CA GLN A 252 -27.06 -2.11 10.49
C GLN A 252 -25.80 -1.31 10.87
N GLU A 253 -25.59 -1.04 12.16
CA GLU A 253 -24.44 -0.32 12.69
C GLU A 253 -23.43 -1.24 13.40
N THR A 254 -23.63 -2.56 13.37
CA THR A 254 -22.79 -3.53 14.09
C THR A 254 -21.90 -4.30 13.13
N ILE A 255 -20.59 -4.31 13.40
CA ILE A 255 -19.63 -5.22 12.76
C ILE A 255 -19.74 -6.59 13.43
N ARG A 256 -20.01 -7.62 12.63
CA ARG A 256 -20.22 -9.00 13.09
C ARG A 256 -19.22 -9.95 12.45
N SER A 257 -18.84 -11.00 13.18
CA SER A 257 -17.91 -12.03 12.73
C SER A 257 -18.59 -13.39 12.64
N ARG A 258 -18.32 -14.10 11.53
CA ARG A 258 -18.70 -15.49 11.23
C ARG A 258 -17.50 -16.41 11.05
N MET A 259 -16.34 -16.06 11.60
CA MET A 259 -15.11 -16.81 11.34
C MET A 259 -15.02 -18.16 12.06
N ASN A 260 -15.65 -18.30 13.23
CA ASN A 260 -15.53 -19.49 14.08
C ASN A 260 -16.83 -20.30 14.17
N GLY A 261 -17.62 -20.37 13.10
CA GLY A 261 -18.84 -21.17 13.04
C GLY A 261 -20.04 -20.63 13.84
N GLY A 262 -19.92 -19.43 14.40
CA GLY A 262 -21.00 -18.70 15.06
C GLY A 262 -21.04 -17.25 14.60
N ASP A 263 -22.15 -16.56 14.88
CA ASP A 263 -22.39 -15.17 14.48
C ASP A 263 -22.28 -14.24 15.69
N VAL A 264 -21.13 -13.57 15.83
CA VAL A 264 -20.76 -12.82 17.04
C VAL A 264 -20.65 -11.32 16.73
N PRO A 265 -21.33 -10.43 17.48
CA PRO A 265 -21.10 -9.00 17.39
C PRO A 265 -19.73 -8.64 17.96
N ILE A 266 -18.97 -7.81 17.23
CA ILE A 266 -17.63 -7.39 17.65
C ILE A 266 -17.67 -5.98 18.23
N MET A 267 -18.17 -5.02 17.45
CA MET A 267 -18.27 -3.61 17.83
C MET A 267 -19.25 -2.88 16.91
N THR A 268 -19.71 -1.71 17.33
CA THR A 268 -20.52 -0.81 16.51
C THR A 268 -19.65 0.19 15.75
N ARG A 269 -20.18 0.74 14.65
CA ARG A 269 -19.45 1.65 13.74
C ARG A 269 -19.03 2.95 14.42
N ASP A 270 -19.84 3.45 15.35
CA ASP A 270 -19.57 4.66 16.15
C ASP A 270 -18.42 4.48 17.16
N GLN A 271 -18.04 3.24 17.46
CA GLN A 271 -16.87 2.95 18.30
C GLN A 271 -15.55 3.05 17.53
N LEU A 272 -15.59 3.20 16.19
CA LEU A 272 -14.38 3.41 15.39
C LEU A 272 -14.00 4.91 15.40
N PRO A 273 -12.71 5.24 15.62
CA PRO A 273 -12.25 6.63 15.55
C PRO A 273 -12.25 7.18 14.11
N LEU A 274 -12.27 6.30 13.11
CA LEU A 274 -12.18 6.63 11.69
C LEU A 274 -13.58 6.68 11.05
N ARG A 275 -13.86 7.74 10.29
CA ARG A 275 -15.14 7.95 9.60
C ARG A 275 -15.17 7.33 8.21
N GLY A 276 -16.36 6.97 7.75
CA GLY A 276 -16.64 6.53 6.37
C GLY A 276 -16.56 5.02 6.14
N ASP A 277 -17.38 4.54 5.21
CA ASP A 277 -17.52 3.11 4.84
C ASP A 277 -16.19 2.44 4.49
N HIS A 278 -15.31 3.17 3.79
CA HIS A 278 -13.98 2.66 3.43
C HIS A 278 -13.11 2.37 4.66
N ASN A 279 -13.22 3.17 5.72
CA ASN A 279 -12.51 2.93 6.98
C ASN A 279 -13.16 1.82 7.80
N VAL A 280 -14.48 1.68 7.75
CA VAL A 280 -15.18 0.52 8.32
C VAL A 280 -14.68 -0.76 7.65
N ALA A 281 -14.57 -0.78 6.32
CA ALA A 281 -14.00 -1.92 5.59
C ALA A 281 -12.54 -2.22 6.00
N ASN A 282 -11.68 -1.20 6.08
CA ASN A 282 -10.30 -1.37 6.56
C ASN A 282 -10.25 -1.94 7.99
N ALA A 283 -11.13 -1.46 8.88
CA ALA A 283 -11.25 -1.97 10.24
C ALA A 283 -11.75 -3.42 10.28
N MET A 284 -12.74 -3.79 9.47
CA MET A 284 -13.22 -5.17 9.36
C MET A 284 -12.10 -6.14 8.96
N VAL A 285 -11.26 -5.74 8.02
CA VAL A 285 -10.07 -6.53 7.65
C VAL A 285 -9.12 -6.67 8.83
N ALA A 286 -8.84 -5.58 9.54
CA ALA A 286 -7.95 -5.60 10.70
C ALA A 286 -8.48 -6.46 11.85
N ILE A 287 -9.78 -6.34 12.19
CA ILE A 287 -10.49 -7.23 13.12
C ILE A 287 -10.32 -8.68 12.67
N GLY A 288 -10.49 -8.91 11.37
CA GLY A 288 -10.46 -10.24 10.82
C GLY A 288 -9.12 -10.92 10.98
N VAL A 289 -8.06 -10.20 10.62
CA VAL A 289 -6.68 -10.65 10.82
C VAL A 289 -6.37 -10.85 12.30
N GLY A 290 -6.80 -9.93 13.17
CA GLY A 290 -6.63 -10.06 14.62
C GLY A 290 -7.21 -11.37 15.14
N LEU A 291 -8.44 -11.70 14.76
CA LEU A 291 -9.08 -12.98 15.14
C LEU A 291 -8.31 -14.19 14.58
N LEU A 292 -7.85 -14.14 13.33
CA LEU A 292 -7.04 -15.21 12.72
C LEU A 292 -5.69 -15.40 13.43
N CYS A 293 -5.11 -14.32 13.96
CA CYS A 293 -3.88 -14.34 14.75
C CYS A 293 -4.11 -14.67 16.24
N GLY A 294 -5.34 -15.00 16.63
CA GLY A 294 -5.70 -15.40 17.99
C GLY A 294 -5.81 -14.25 19.00
N CYS A 295 -5.99 -13.02 18.54
CA CYS A 295 -6.25 -11.87 19.40
C CYS A 295 -7.64 -11.96 20.03
N SER A 296 -7.77 -11.51 21.29
CA SER A 296 -9.06 -11.44 21.97
C SER A 296 -9.91 -10.29 21.39
N ILE A 297 -11.24 -10.43 21.41
CA ILE A 297 -12.15 -9.34 20.98
C ILE A 297 -11.87 -8.04 21.77
N PRO A 298 -11.69 -8.07 23.11
CA PRO A 298 -11.32 -6.86 23.86
C PRO A 298 -10.04 -6.18 23.35
N ASP A 299 -8.97 -6.94 23.07
CA ASP A 299 -7.71 -6.36 22.57
C ASP A 299 -7.86 -5.78 21.16
N ILE A 300 -8.65 -6.44 20.31
CA ILE A 300 -8.98 -5.95 18.97
C ILE A 300 -9.69 -4.60 19.05
N VAL A 301 -10.75 -4.51 19.85
CA VAL A 301 -11.54 -3.28 20.01
C VAL A 301 -10.67 -2.17 20.59
N GLN A 302 -9.89 -2.48 21.62
CA GLN A 302 -8.99 -1.50 22.25
C GLN A 302 -7.89 -1.03 21.29
N GLY A 303 -7.33 -1.92 20.48
CA GLY A 303 -6.29 -1.60 19.50
C GLY A 303 -6.81 -0.62 18.44
N LEU A 304 -8.02 -0.85 17.94
CA LEU A 304 -8.68 0.05 17.00
C LEU A 304 -8.98 1.42 17.62
N GLN A 305 -9.55 1.47 18.83
CA GLN A 305 -9.91 2.72 19.50
C GLN A 305 -8.71 3.59 19.85
N ARG A 306 -7.55 2.98 20.11
CA ARG A 306 -6.30 3.69 20.41
C ARG A 306 -5.51 4.08 19.17
N THR A 307 -5.90 3.60 17.99
CA THR A 307 -5.22 3.95 16.76
C THR A 307 -5.52 5.40 16.41
N PRO A 308 -4.48 6.27 16.29
CA PRO A 308 -4.70 7.66 15.91
C PRO A 308 -5.27 7.76 14.49
N THR A 309 -5.99 8.84 14.21
CA THR A 309 -6.32 9.24 12.84
C THR A 309 -5.02 9.43 12.07
N PHE A 310 -4.86 8.71 10.96
CA PHE A 310 -3.57 8.65 10.28
C PHE A 310 -3.27 9.95 9.51
N GLU A 311 -2.03 10.42 9.63
CA GLU A 311 -1.52 11.55 8.85
C GLU A 311 -1.85 11.39 7.36
N HIS A 312 -2.37 12.47 6.76
CA HIS A 312 -2.73 12.58 5.35
C HIS A 312 -3.91 11.73 4.85
N ALA A 313 -4.68 11.08 5.73
CA ALA A 313 -5.87 10.31 5.36
C ALA A 313 -7.10 10.82 6.13
N LEU A 314 -7.86 11.73 5.51
CA LEU A 314 -8.95 12.49 6.15
C LEU A 314 -8.56 13.07 7.52
N GLU A 315 -7.30 13.51 7.65
CA GLU A 315 -6.72 13.96 8.91
C GLU A 315 -7.22 15.36 9.28
N PRO A 316 -7.86 15.57 10.44
CA PRO A 316 -8.16 16.92 10.92
C PRO A 316 -6.86 17.62 11.32
N VAL A 317 -6.46 18.66 10.58
CA VAL A 317 -5.22 19.41 10.83
C VAL A 317 -5.45 20.51 11.85
N ARG A 318 -6.50 21.32 11.62
CA ARG A 318 -6.85 22.46 12.48
C ARG A 318 -8.25 22.95 12.18
N GLU A 319 -8.82 23.68 13.13
CA GLU A 319 -9.95 24.56 12.91
C GLU A 319 -9.47 26.00 12.98
N TRP A 320 -9.83 26.83 12.01
CA TRP A 320 -9.49 28.24 11.99
C TRP A 320 -10.63 29.08 11.45
N GLN A 321 -11.04 30.10 12.22
CA GLN A 321 -12.18 30.96 11.89
C GLN A 321 -13.47 30.17 11.56
N GLY A 322 -13.70 29.05 12.24
CA GLY A 322 -14.87 28.18 12.03
C GLY A 322 -14.76 27.26 10.80
N ILE A 323 -13.62 27.23 10.12
CA ILE A 323 -13.35 26.33 8.98
C ILE A 323 -12.44 25.19 9.47
N ARG A 324 -12.87 23.95 9.25
CA ARG A 324 -12.07 22.75 9.54
C ARG A 324 -11.21 22.40 8.32
N PHE A 325 -9.91 22.31 8.54
CA PHE A 325 -8.92 21.91 7.53
C PHE A 325 -8.67 20.41 7.67
N ILE A 326 -8.97 19.67 6.60
CA ILE A 326 -8.76 18.23 6.52
C ILE A 326 -7.65 17.95 5.50
N ASN A 327 -6.63 17.21 5.91
CA ASN A 327 -5.53 16.78 5.06
C ASN A 327 -5.79 15.35 4.57
N ASP A 328 -6.04 15.24 3.27
CA ASP A 328 -6.24 13.98 2.55
C ASP A 328 -5.23 13.81 1.40
N SER A 329 -3.97 14.24 1.60
CA SER A 329 -2.97 14.23 0.52
C SER A 329 -2.58 12.83 0.04
N LYS A 330 -3.02 11.76 0.72
CA LYS A 330 -2.92 10.37 0.23
C LYS A 330 -3.99 10.01 -0.80
N GLY A 331 -5.00 10.85 -1.03
CA GLY A 331 -5.99 10.72 -2.09
C GLY A 331 -5.38 10.94 -3.49
N THR A 332 -4.47 10.05 -3.92
CA THR A 332 -3.66 10.25 -5.14
C THR A 332 -4.26 9.66 -6.42
N ASN A 333 -5.53 9.24 -6.37
CA ASN A 333 -6.33 8.73 -7.49
C ASN A 333 -7.82 9.15 -7.34
N VAL A 334 -8.57 9.03 -8.44
CA VAL A 334 -9.98 9.48 -8.53
C VAL A 334 -10.89 8.79 -7.51
N ASP A 335 -10.77 7.46 -7.34
CA ASP A 335 -11.60 6.69 -6.40
C ASP A 335 -11.35 7.11 -4.94
N ALA A 336 -10.11 7.42 -4.57
CA ALA A 336 -9.78 7.91 -3.24
C ALA A 336 -10.43 9.27 -2.97
N THR A 337 -10.33 10.22 -3.91
CA THR A 337 -11.01 11.52 -3.79
C THR A 337 -12.52 11.39 -3.72
N LEU A 338 -13.12 10.47 -4.48
CA LEU A 338 -14.56 10.20 -4.45
C LEU A 338 -15.00 9.74 -3.05
N LYS A 339 -14.29 8.76 -2.47
CA LYS A 339 -14.55 8.25 -1.12
C LYS A 339 -14.36 9.31 -0.04
N ALA A 340 -13.41 10.21 -0.22
CA ALA A 340 -13.20 11.35 0.68
C ALA A 340 -14.41 12.28 0.69
N ILE A 341 -14.88 12.71 -0.50
CA ILE A 341 -16.06 13.59 -0.63
C ILE A 341 -17.30 12.94 0.02
N GLN A 342 -17.52 11.65 -0.24
CA GLN A 342 -18.67 10.89 0.30
C GLN A 342 -18.63 10.69 1.82
N SER A 343 -17.48 10.95 2.47
CA SER A 343 -17.34 10.80 3.92
C SER A 343 -17.82 12.03 4.71
N PHE A 344 -18.20 13.11 4.03
CA PHE A 344 -18.71 14.34 4.64
C PHE A 344 -20.16 14.59 4.21
N GLN A 345 -20.97 15.04 5.18
CA GLN A 345 -22.31 15.56 4.91
C GLN A 345 -22.30 17.09 4.91
N GLU A 346 -21.27 17.69 5.50
CA GLU A 346 -21.06 19.12 5.55
C GLU A 346 -20.51 19.64 4.22
N PRO A 347 -20.83 20.89 3.83
CA PRO A 347 -20.37 21.42 2.56
C PRO A 347 -18.84 21.63 2.52
N LEU A 348 -18.20 21.19 1.43
CA LEU A 348 -16.74 21.17 1.29
C LEU A 348 -16.18 22.29 0.41
N ILE A 349 -14.97 22.77 0.73
CA ILE A 349 -14.09 23.43 -0.24
C ILE A 349 -13.01 22.41 -0.60
N LEU A 350 -12.97 21.99 -1.88
CA LEU A 350 -12.11 20.90 -2.31
C LEU A 350 -10.90 21.47 -3.07
N ILE A 351 -9.70 21.09 -2.64
CA ILE A 351 -8.46 21.31 -3.40
C ILE A 351 -8.09 20.00 -4.09
N VAL A 352 -8.01 19.99 -5.42
CA VAL A 352 -7.70 18.78 -6.20
C VAL A 352 -6.70 19.10 -7.32
N GLY A 353 -5.76 18.19 -7.57
CA GLY A 353 -4.77 18.41 -8.62
C GLY A 353 -3.44 17.69 -8.39
N GLY A 354 -2.51 17.90 -9.31
CA GLY A 354 -1.19 17.26 -9.29
C GLY A 354 -0.80 16.65 -10.64
N LYS A 355 0.07 15.64 -10.59
CA LYS A 355 0.52 14.90 -11.78
C LYS A 355 -0.63 14.08 -12.37
N ASP A 356 -0.74 14.09 -13.69
CA ASP A 356 -1.71 13.24 -14.39
C ASP A 356 -1.23 11.79 -14.49
N LYS A 357 -2.05 10.86 -14.00
CA LYS A 357 -1.81 9.40 -14.06
C LYS A 357 -2.80 8.67 -14.98
N GLY A 358 -3.53 9.41 -15.83
CA GLY A 358 -4.52 8.85 -16.74
C GLY A 358 -5.89 8.57 -16.10
N GLY A 359 -6.22 9.20 -14.98
CA GLY A 359 -7.51 9.02 -14.30
C GLY A 359 -8.69 9.65 -15.05
N ASP A 360 -9.86 9.04 -14.95
CA ASP A 360 -11.11 9.58 -15.48
C ASP A 360 -11.81 10.49 -14.45
N PHE A 361 -11.52 11.78 -14.53
CA PHE A 361 -12.06 12.78 -13.59
C PHE A 361 -13.57 13.03 -13.74
N SER A 362 -14.21 12.53 -14.81
CA SER A 362 -15.66 12.72 -15.01
C SER A 362 -16.48 12.03 -13.90
N GLN A 363 -15.93 10.99 -13.27
CA GLN A 363 -16.51 10.27 -12.14
C GLN A 363 -16.70 11.15 -10.90
N LEU A 364 -15.92 12.23 -10.75
CA LEU A 364 -16.06 13.15 -9.62
C LEU A 364 -17.20 14.15 -9.81
N ALA A 365 -17.71 14.32 -11.04
CA ALA A 365 -18.61 15.42 -11.39
C ALA A 365 -19.88 15.45 -10.53
N GLU A 366 -20.52 14.29 -10.33
CA GLU A 366 -21.75 14.19 -9.54
C GLU A 366 -21.49 14.51 -8.05
N SER A 367 -20.47 13.90 -7.46
CA SER A 367 -20.15 14.11 -6.04
C SER A 367 -19.71 15.55 -5.76
N ILE A 368 -18.97 16.17 -6.67
CA ILE A 368 -18.58 17.58 -6.54
C ILE A 368 -19.82 18.50 -6.63
N ARG A 369 -20.75 18.26 -7.56
CA ARG A 369 -21.98 19.08 -7.69
C ARG A 369 -22.84 19.07 -6.42
N HIS A 370 -22.86 17.98 -5.67
CA HIS A 370 -23.72 17.84 -4.49
C HIS A 370 -23.00 18.17 -3.17
N GLY A 371 -21.71 17.87 -3.05
CA GLY A 371 -20.96 17.99 -1.78
C GLY A 371 -19.98 19.16 -1.70
N VAL A 372 -19.63 19.81 -2.81
CA VAL A 372 -18.54 20.79 -2.87
C VAL A 372 -19.08 22.19 -3.20
N LYS A 373 -18.87 23.13 -2.28
CA LYS A 373 -19.19 24.56 -2.42
C LYS A 373 -18.24 25.30 -3.33
N HIS A 374 -16.96 24.94 -3.33
CA HIS A 374 -15.93 25.60 -4.14
C HIS A 374 -14.82 24.62 -4.47
N LEU A 375 -14.36 24.65 -5.72
CA LEU A 375 -13.30 23.79 -6.21
C LEU A 375 -12.04 24.62 -6.53
N VAL A 376 -10.91 24.26 -5.93
CA VAL A 376 -9.60 24.82 -6.28
C VAL A 376 -8.79 23.77 -7.01
N VAL A 377 -8.42 24.02 -8.26
CA VAL A 377 -7.63 23.09 -9.09
C VAL A 377 -6.17 23.53 -9.19
N ILE A 378 -5.24 22.57 -9.07
CA ILE A 378 -3.79 22.81 -9.09
C ILE A 378 -3.01 21.82 -9.97
N GLY A 379 -1.82 22.22 -10.42
CA GLY A 379 -0.84 21.32 -11.04
C GLY A 379 -1.16 20.87 -12.47
N GLU A 380 -0.40 19.90 -12.97
CA GLU A 380 -0.39 19.42 -14.37
C GLU A 380 -1.76 18.94 -14.87
N ALA A 381 -2.53 18.25 -14.03
CA ALA A 381 -3.83 17.71 -14.39
C ALA A 381 -4.95 18.77 -14.56
N THR A 382 -4.67 20.05 -14.27
CA THR A 382 -5.66 21.14 -14.29
C THR A 382 -6.52 21.17 -15.56
N PRO A 383 -5.95 21.15 -16.79
CA PRO A 383 -6.77 21.23 -18.02
C PRO A 383 -7.73 20.05 -18.17
N LYS A 384 -7.30 18.84 -17.78
CA LYS A 384 -8.14 17.63 -17.84
C LYS A 384 -9.28 17.68 -16.82
N ILE A 385 -8.98 18.11 -15.59
CA ILE A 385 -9.98 18.26 -14.53
C ILE A 385 -11.03 19.29 -14.97
N GLN A 386 -10.60 20.45 -15.49
CA GLN A 386 -11.52 21.48 -15.99
C GLN A 386 -12.40 20.97 -17.13
N ALA A 387 -11.82 20.25 -18.10
CA ALA A 387 -12.58 19.66 -19.21
C ALA A 387 -13.61 18.63 -18.73
N ALA A 388 -13.23 17.77 -17.77
CA ALA A 388 -14.10 16.72 -17.26
C ALA A 388 -15.25 17.25 -16.37
N LEU A 389 -14.99 18.28 -15.57
CA LEU A 389 -15.97 18.85 -14.65
C LEU A 389 -16.83 19.95 -15.29
N GLY A 390 -16.44 20.48 -16.45
CA GLY A 390 -17.25 21.39 -17.26
C GLY A 390 -17.69 22.64 -16.50
N SER A 391 -19.02 22.81 -16.34
CA SER A 391 -19.65 24.00 -15.74
C SER A 391 -19.77 23.96 -14.21
N VAL A 392 -19.10 23.04 -13.52
CA VAL A 392 -19.08 23.03 -12.05
C VAL A 392 -18.47 24.34 -11.55
N LYS A 393 -19.32 25.18 -10.98
CA LYS A 393 -18.98 26.49 -10.43
C LYS A 393 -19.46 26.55 -8.98
N PRO A 394 -18.70 27.23 -8.11
CA PRO A 394 -17.50 28.02 -8.37
C PRO A 394 -16.17 27.20 -8.42
N LEU A 395 -15.28 27.57 -9.34
CA LEU A 395 -13.96 26.93 -9.60
C LEU A 395 -12.87 28.00 -9.71
N THR A 396 -11.76 27.84 -9.00
CA THR A 396 -10.53 28.65 -9.14
C THR A 396 -9.33 27.79 -9.47
N VAL A 397 -8.34 28.38 -10.13
CA VAL A 397 -7.06 27.73 -10.44
C VAL A 397 -6.00 28.38 -9.56
N ALA A 398 -5.16 27.56 -8.94
CA ALA A 398 -4.00 28.00 -8.17
C ALA A 398 -2.73 27.30 -8.67
N THR A 399 -1.58 27.97 -8.53
CA THR A 399 -0.29 27.46 -8.99
C THR A 399 0.38 26.56 -7.97
N THR A 400 0.14 26.80 -6.68
CA THR A 400 0.73 26.06 -5.56
C THR A 400 -0.32 25.66 -4.54
N LEU A 401 -0.03 24.64 -3.72
CA LEU A 401 -0.89 24.25 -2.61
C LEU A 401 -1.06 25.40 -1.60
N THR A 402 0.00 26.16 -1.33
CA THR A 402 -0.04 27.33 -0.44
C THR A 402 -1.04 28.38 -0.94
N GLU A 403 -1.01 28.68 -2.24
CA GLU A 403 -1.97 29.58 -2.86
C GLU A 403 -3.39 29.02 -2.80
N ALA A 404 -3.57 27.73 -3.08
CA ALA A 404 -4.87 27.08 -3.03
C ALA A 404 -5.50 27.13 -1.63
N VAL A 405 -4.70 26.88 -0.59
CA VAL A 405 -5.14 26.97 0.81
C VAL A 405 -5.52 28.41 1.16
N ALA A 406 -4.77 29.42 0.68
CA ALA A 406 -5.09 30.82 0.92
C ALA A 406 -6.39 31.26 0.21
N GLN A 407 -6.69 30.71 -0.96
CA GLN A 407 -7.94 30.94 -1.69
C GLN A 407 -9.15 30.20 -1.11
N ALA A 408 -8.92 29.21 -0.24
CA ALA A 408 -9.95 28.34 0.34
C ALA A 408 -10.51 28.84 1.68
N VAL A 409 -10.06 30.00 2.18
CA VAL A 409 -10.53 30.60 3.45
C VAL A 409 -11.48 31.75 3.21
#